data_AF-A0A958F2T1-F1
#
_entry.id   AF-A0A958F2T1-F1
#
_cell.length_a   1.000
_cell.length_b   1.000
_cell.length_c   1.000
_cell.angle_alpha   90.00
_cell.angle_beta   90.00
_cell.angle_gamma   90.00
#
_symmetry.space_group_name_H-M   'P 1'
#
loop_
_entity.id
_entity.type
_entity.pdbx_description
1 polymer ?
#
loop_
_entity_poly.entity_id
_entity_poly.type
_entity_poly.pdbx_seq_one_letter_code
_entity_poly.pdbx_strand_id
1 'polypeptide(L)'
;MKNSESFNPQQIKGLVWRTANNIQARQIKNALEALRILCEIQQDGNAEQAVYLLIVPNPADVPRATDFIWRDEFGLQLKSVGEMPQDYPLPKSDNNH
;
A
#
# COMPACT_ATOMS: atom_id res chain seq x y z
N MET A 1 7.77 -21.62 -23.89
CA MET A 1 7.50 -20.22 -24.27
C MET A 1 6.93 -19.53 -23.04
N LYS A 2 7.54 -18.41 -22.63
CA LYS A 2 7.22 -17.72 -21.37
C LYS A 2 5.91 -16.92 -21.55
N ASN A 3 4.90 -17.20 -20.74
CA ASN A 3 3.72 -16.33 -20.62
C ASN A 3 4.15 -15.09 -19.85
N SER A 4 4.48 -14.02 -20.56
CA SER A 4 4.64 -12.68 -19.98
C SER A 4 3.25 -12.07 -19.79
N GLU A 5 2.62 -12.39 -18.67
CA GLU A 5 1.46 -11.63 -18.19
C GLU A 5 1.91 -10.18 -17.97
N SER A 6 1.39 -9.30 -18.81
CA SER A 6 1.66 -7.88 -18.75
C SER A 6 1.04 -7.32 -17.47
N PHE A 7 1.88 -6.72 -16.62
CA PHE A 7 1.47 -6.05 -15.40
C PHE A 7 0.44 -4.96 -15.72
N ASN A 8 -0.80 -5.13 -15.26
CA ASN A 8 -1.85 -4.12 -15.37
C ASN A 8 -1.94 -3.35 -14.04
N PRO A 9 -1.36 -2.15 -13.92
CA PRO A 9 -1.36 -1.37 -12.68
C PRO A 9 -2.78 -1.00 -12.21
N GLN A 10 -3.79 -1.10 -13.08
CA GLN A 10 -5.19 -0.81 -12.75
C GLN A 10 -5.92 -1.96 -12.02
N GLN A 11 -5.27 -3.10 -11.76
CA GLN A 11 -5.93 -4.31 -11.20
C GLN A 11 -5.57 -4.69 -9.76
N ILE A 12 -4.62 -4.02 -9.09
CA ILE A 12 -4.28 -4.37 -7.69
C ILE A 12 -5.23 -3.64 -6.73
N LYS A 13 -6.43 -4.20 -6.57
CA LYS A 13 -7.36 -3.77 -5.52
C LYS A 13 -6.66 -3.89 -4.16
N GLY A 14 -6.72 -2.81 -3.37
CA GLY A 14 -6.17 -2.80 -2.00
C GLY A 14 -4.67 -2.53 -1.92
N LEU A 15 -4.00 -2.11 -2.99
CA LEU A 15 -2.62 -1.64 -2.91
C LEU A 15 -2.53 -0.38 -2.03
N VAL A 16 -1.84 -0.46 -0.89
CA VAL A 16 -1.68 0.67 0.04
C VAL A 16 -0.27 1.26 0.04
N TRP A 17 0.74 0.49 -0.39
CA TRP A 17 2.12 0.98 -0.47
C TRP A 17 2.97 0.21 -1.48
N ARG A 18 4.02 0.87 -1.98
CA ARG A 18 5.02 0.31 -2.88
C ARG A 18 6.42 0.73 -2.43
N THR A 19 7.35 -0.22 -2.34
CA THR A 19 8.74 0.07 -1.97
C THR A 19 9.72 -0.90 -2.62
N ALA A 20 10.94 -0.45 -2.92
CA ALA A 20 12.05 -1.33 -3.31
C ALA A 20 12.79 -1.93 -2.09
N ASN A 21 12.43 -1.53 -0.87
CA ASN A 21 13.09 -1.95 0.36
C ASN A 21 12.29 -3.03 1.10
N ASN A 22 12.83 -4.25 1.17
CA ASN A 22 12.17 -5.39 1.83
C ASN A 22 12.04 -5.24 3.35
N ILE A 23 12.92 -4.45 3.98
CA ILE A 23 12.85 -4.16 5.42
C ILE A 23 11.67 -3.23 5.65
N GLN A 24 11.55 -2.17 4.84
CA GLN A 24 10.43 -1.24 4.92
C GLN A 24 9.09 -1.96 4.67
N ALA A 25 9.02 -2.84 3.67
CA ALA A 25 7.81 -3.61 3.39
C ALA A 25 7.38 -4.46 4.61
N ARG A 26 8.33 -5.14 5.26
CA ARG A 26 8.06 -5.95 6.46
C ARG A 26 7.68 -5.09 7.67
N GLN A 27 8.32 -3.93 7.85
CA GLN A 27 7.98 -2.99 8.93
C GLN A 27 6.53 -2.49 8.79
N ILE A 28 6.13 -2.08 7.59
CA ILE A 28 4.75 -1.62 7.34
C ILE A 28 3.76 -2.76 7.57
N LYS A 29 4.02 -3.97 7.05
CA LYS A 29 3.17 -5.14 7.29
C LYS A 29 2.97 -5.40 8.78
N ASN A 30 4.06 -5.48 9.54
CA ASN A 30 3.99 -5.75 10.97
C ASN A 30 3.22 -4.65 11.73
N ALA A 31 3.37 -3.39 11.32
CA ALA A 31 2.66 -2.28 11.95
C ALA A 31 1.14 -2.33 11.65
N LEU A 32 0.76 -2.66 10.42
CA LEU A 32 -0.65 -2.88 10.05
C LEU A 32 -1.26 -4.07 10.82
N GLU A 33 -0.52 -5.16 10.95
CA GLU A 33 -0.96 -6.34 11.71
C GLU A 33 -1.16 -6.01 13.19
N ALA A 34 -0.33 -5.14 13.78
CA ALA A 34 -0.53 -4.65 15.15
C ALA A 34 -1.83 -3.85 15.32
N LEU A 35 -2.29 -3.18 14.25
CA LEU A 35 -3.60 -2.51 14.19
C LEU A 35 -4.77 -3.45 13.84
N ARG A 36 -4.49 -4.75 13.74
CA ARG A 36 -5.42 -5.80 13.30
C ARG A 36 -5.89 -5.64 11.86
N ILE A 37 -5.07 -5.02 11.01
CA ILE A 37 -5.29 -4.91 9.58
C ILE A 37 -4.45 -5.98 8.87
N LEU A 38 -5.10 -6.89 8.15
CA LEU A 38 -4.41 -7.88 7.35
C LEU A 38 -3.69 -7.21 6.17
N CYS A 39 -2.42 -7.53 5.97
CA CYS A 39 -1.62 -7.02 4.87
C CYS A 39 -0.75 -8.12 4.27
N GLU A 40 -0.80 -8.23 2.94
CA GLU A 40 0.04 -9.12 2.15
C GLU A 40 1.20 -8.33 1.53
N ILE A 41 2.37 -8.97 1.42
CA ILE A 41 3.48 -8.46 0.62
C ILE A 41 3.57 -9.31 -0.64
N GLN A 42 3.38 -8.69 -1.80
CA GLN A 42 3.63 -9.31 -3.09
C GLN A 42 4.90 -8.72 -3.71
N GLN A 43 5.72 -9.56 -4.32
CA GLN A 43 6.88 -9.10 -5.09
C GLN A 43 6.48 -8.98 -6.56
N ASP A 44 6.72 -7.82 -7.16
CA ASP A 44 6.55 -7.65 -8.61
C ASP A 44 7.67 -8.42 -9.32
N GLY A 45 7.31 -9.51 -9.97
CA GLY A 45 8.23 -10.40 -10.68
C GLY A 45 8.73 -9.86 -12.02
N ASN A 46 8.17 -8.75 -12.52
CA ASN A 46 8.49 -8.18 -13.83
C ASN A 46 9.42 -6.96 -13.76
N ALA A 47 9.75 -6.48 -12.56
CA ALA A 47 10.61 -5.33 -12.39
C ALA A 47 12.11 -5.73 -12.45
N GLU A 48 12.92 -4.95 -13.18
CA GLU A 48 14.39 -5.11 -13.21
C GLU A 48 15.04 -5.03 -11.81
N GLN A 49 14.32 -4.43 -10.86
CA GLN A 49 14.65 -4.34 -9.45
C GLN A 49 13.50 -4.89 -8.61
N ALA A 50 13.80 -5.60 -7.53
CA ALA A 50 12.76 -6.16 -6.65
C ALA A 50 11.89 -5.05 -6.07
N VAL A 51 10.61 -5.03 -6.46
CA VAL A 51 9.58 -4.13 -5.94
C VAL A 51 8.63 -4.93 -5.06
N TYR A 52 8.38 -4.43 -3.86
CA TYR A 52 7.45 -5.00 -2.89
C TYR A 52 6.18 -4.15 -2.85
N LEU A 53 5.05 -4.81 -3.04
CA LEU A 53 3.70 -4.26 -3.05
C LEU A 53 3.00 -4.69 -1.76
N LEU A 54 2.43 -3.73 -1.03
CA LEU A 54 1.65 -4.01 0.16
C LEU A 54 0.17 -3.92 -0.16
N ILE A 55 -0.54 -5.02 0.06
CA ILE A 55 -1.92 -5.18 -0.35
C ILE A 55 -2.77 -5.51 0.87
N VAL A 56 -3.79 -4.70 1.10
CA VAL A 56 -4.82 -4.94 2.11
C VAL A 56 -6.02 -5.59 1.40
N PRO A 57 -6.29 -6.88 1.64
CA PRO A 57 -7.30 -7.62 0.87
C PRO A 57 -8.74 -7.22 1.22
N ASN A 58 -8.97 -6.71 2.44
CA ASN A 58 -10.27 -6.20 2.86
C ASN A 58 -10.42 -4.72 2.42
N PRO A 59 -11.31 -4.38 1.46
CA PRO A 59 -11.47 -3.01 0.98
C PRO A 59 -11.87 -2.01 2.07
N ALA A 60 -12.56 -2.47 3.12
CA ALA A 60 -12.98 -1.60 4.23
C ALA A 60 -11.80 -1.09 5.06
N ASP A 61 -10.68 -1.82 5.10
CA ASP A 61 -9.50 -1.46 5.88
C ASP A 61 -8.49 -0.60 5.09
N VAL A 62 -8.67 -0.49 3.77
CA VAL A 62 -7.76 0.24 2.88
C VAL A 62 -7.61 1.71 3.29
N PRO A 63 -8.68 2.50 3.52
CA PRO A 63 -8.52 3.91 3.91
C PRO A 63 -7.73 4.06 5.20
N ARG A 64 -8.05 3.25 6.22
CA ARG A 64 -7.37 3.26 7.52
C ARG A 64 -5.89 2.89 7.40
N ALA A 65 -5.57 1.90 6.57
CA ALA A 65 -4.19 1.49 6.31
C ALA A 65 -3.40 2.59 5.59
N THR A 66 -3.97 3.20 4.54
CA THR A 66 -3.35 4.31 3.80
C THR A 66 -3.10 5.51 4.71
N ASP A 67 -4.10 5.89 5.51
CA ASP A 67 -3.97 7.00 6.45
C ASP A 67 -2.89 6.72 7.50
N PHE A 68 -2.86 5.52 8.08
CA PHE A 68 -1.82 5.14 9.05
C PHE A 68 -0.39 5.16 8.44
N ILE A 69 -0.23 4.76 7.19
CA ILE A 69 1.08 4.73 6.53
C ILE A 69 1.58 6.15 6.25
N TRP A 70 0.71 7.03 5.76
CA TRP A 70 1.14 8.32 5.18
C TRP A 70 0.70 9.55 6.00
N ARG A 71 -0.52 9.56 6.55
CA ARG A 71 -1.19 10.79 7.01
C ARG A 71 -1.32 10.93 8.52
N ASP A 72 -1.46 9.82 9.22
CA ASP A 72 -1.66 9.81 10.67
C ASP A 72 -0.39 10.30 11.37
N GLU A 73 -0.55 11.30 12.25
CA GLU A 73 0.54 11.86 13.05
C GLU A 73 1.11 10.83 14.04
N PHE A 74 0.29 9.85 14.44
CA PHE A 74 0.71 8.69 15.24
C PHE A 74 1.05 7.47 14.38
N GLY A 75 1.00 7.64 13.05
CA GLY A 75 1.29 6.64 12.05
C GLY A 75 2.78 6.51 11.70
N LEU A 76 3.07 5.77 10.62
CA LEU A 76 4.44 5.57 10.16
C LEU A 76 5.03 6.83 9.49
N GLN A 77 4.17 7.77 9.10
CA GLN A 77 4.53 9.02 8.40
C GLN A 77 5.50 8.80 7.23
N LEU A 78 5.36 7.67 6.53
CA LEU A 78 6.19 7.38 5.38
C LEU A 78 5.79 8.34 4.27
N LYS A 79 6.76 9.12 3.82
CA LYS A 79 6.60 9.98 2.64
C LYS A 79 6.88 9.13 1.42
N SER A 80 5.89 9.02 0.52
CA SER A 80 6.13 8.37 -0.76
C SER A 80 7.22 9.16 -1.49
N VAL A 81 8.17 8.46 -2.10
CA VAL A 81 9.24 9.09 -2.89
C VAL A 81 8.75 9.57 -4.27
N GLY A 82 7.44 9.44 -4.54
CA GLY A 82 6.74 9.92 -5.74
C GLY A 82 5.28 10.22 -5.42
N GLU A 83 4.66 11.09 -6.22
CA GLU A 83 3.25 11.47 -6.09
C GLU A 83 2.37 10.20 -6.11
N MET A 84 1.57 9.98 -5.06
CA MET A 84 0.50 9.00 -5.17
C MET A 84 -0.45 9.43 -6.29
N PRO A 85 -0.99 8.50 -7.11
CA PRO A 85 -1.92 8.84 -8.16
C PRO A 85 -3.11 9.63 -7.57
N GLN A 86 -3.42 10.79 -8.15
CA GLN A 86 -4.48 11.69 -7.68
C GLN A 86 -5.88 11.03 -7.66
N ASP A 87 -6.04 9.90 -8.34
CA ASP A 87 -7.29 9.15 -8.44
C ASP A 87 -7.59 8.21 -7.26
N TYR A 88 -6.75 8.17 -6.22
CA TYR A 88 -7.13 7.47 -4.99
C TYR A 88 -8.21 8.29 -4.26
N PRO A 89 -9.44 7.75 -4.08
CA PRO A 89 -10.51 8.49 -3.45
C PRO A 89 -10.10 8.87 -2.03
N LEU A 90 -9.92 10.17 -1.81
CA LEU A 90 -9.78 10.73 -0.48
C LEU A 90 -11.05 10.38 0.29
N PRO A 91 -10.98 9.67 1.44
CA PRO A 91 -12.12 9.64 2.33
C PRO A 91 -12.45 11.10 2.66
N LYS A 92 -13.72 11.49 2.45
CA LYS A 92 -14.17 12.83 2.81
C LYS A 92 -13.85 13.01 4.29
N SER A 93 -13.08 14.03 4.61
CA SER A 93 -12.93 14.47 5.99
C SER A 93 -14.31 14.95 6.41
N ASP A 94 -15.09 14.08 7.05
CA ASP A 94 -16.29 14.48 7.77
C ASP A 94 -15.81 15.26 8.99
N ASN A 95 -15.46 16.52 8.76
CA ASN A 95 -15.48 17.55 9.79
C ASN A 95 -16.95 17.77 10.12
N ASN A 96 -17.48 16.97 11.05
CA ASN A 96 -18.79 17.20 11.61
C ASN A 96 -18.68 17.31 13.14
N HIS A 97 -18.84 18.56 13.57
CA HIS A 97 -19.15 19.09 14.90
C HIS A 97 -18.12 18.97 16.03
#